data_AF-A0A8T4AR39-F1
#
_entry.id   AF-A0A8T4AR39-F1
#
_cell.length_a   1.000
_cell.length_b   1.000
_cell.length_c   1.000
_cell.angle_alpha   90.00
_cell.angle_beta   90.00
_cell.angle_gamma   90.00
#
_symmetry.space_group_name_H-M   'P 1'
#
loop_
_entity.id
_entity.type
_entity.pdbx_description
1 polymer ?
#
loop_
_entity_poly.entity_id
_entity_poly.type
_entity_poly.pdbx_seq_one_letter_code
_entity_poly.pdbx_strand_id
1 'polypeptide(L)'
;MVDFKKQLSNVAFGGAWSEALVAEDELQSIMDVLRRAANNCADRDVNDKEFLAALRYVREEVEKGPMLVEGLQKALLEPHPALRQKNVQRYVDMVEQWVGV
;
A
#
# COMPACT_ATOMS: atom_id res chain seq x y z
N MET A 1 9.78 2.63 21.21
CA MET A 1 8.81 1.76 20.51
C MET A 1 7.58 2.59 20.25
N VAL A 2 7.23 2.83 18.99
CA VAL A 2 6.04 3.59 18.61
C VAL A 2 4.88 2.60 18.46
N ASP A 3 3.77 2.86 19.14
CA ASP A 3 2.54 2.05 19.06
C ASP A 3 1.90 2.13 17.66
N PHE A 4 2.26 1.20 16.78
CA PHE A 4 1.71 1.08 15.42
C PHE A 4 0.20 0.93 15.39
N LYS A 5 -0.34 0.20 16.36
CA LYS A 5 -1.78 -0.06 16.51
C LYS A 5 -2.59 1.23 16.64
N LYS A 6 -2.04 2.26 17.30
CA LYS A 6 -2.67 3.58 17.45
C LYS A 6 -2.58 4.45 16.20
N GLN A 7 -1.57 4.24 15.37
CA GLN A 7 -1.34 5.08 14.21
C GLN A 7 -2.18 4.64 13.01
N LEU A 8 -2.48 3.34 12.90
CA LEU A 8 -3.48 2.82 11.97
C LEU A 8 -4.90 3.08 12.47
N SER A 9 -5.18 2.97 13.78
CA SER A 9 -6.52 3.28 14.32
C SER A 9 -6.97 4.73 14.10
N ASN A 10 -6.03 5.66 13.94
CA ASN A 10 -6.31 7.07 13.65
C ASN A 10 -6.37 7.41 12.15
N VAL A 11 -5.92 6.49 11.28
CA VAL A 11 -6.16 6.59 9.84
C VAL A 11 -7.44 5.81 9.59
N ALA A 12 -8.57 6.53 9.64
CA ALA A 12 -9.86 5.95 9.33
C ALA A 12 -9.89 5.54 7.84
N PHE A 13 -9.42 4.33 7.53
CA PHE A 13 -9.86 3.59 6.37
C PHE A 13 -11.37 3.43 6.57
N GLY A 14 -12.20 4.11 5.78
CA GLY A 14 -13.60 4.35 6.11
C GLY A 14 -14.37 3.12 6.65
N GLY A 15 -14.80 3.18 7.93
CA GLY A 15 -15.73 2.24 8.57
C GLY A 15 -15.12 1.41 9.72
N ALA A 16 -15.84 1.31 10.85
CA ALA A 16 -15.42 0.76 12.15
C ALA A 16 -15.01 -0.73 12.17
N TRP A 17 -14.05 -1.13 13.03
CA TRP A 17 -13.65 -2.54 13.20
C TRP A 17 -13.40 -2.99 14.66
N SER A 18 -13.76 -4.25 14.93
CA SER A 18 -13.86 -4.94 16.22
C SER A 18 -12.78 -6.04 16.36
N GLU A 19 -12.10 -6.11 17.50
CA GLU A 19 -10.70 -6.50 17.75
C GLU A 19 -10.16 -7.94 17.48
N ALA A 20 -10.88 -8.88 16.84
CA ALA A 20 -10.37 -10.26 16.68
C ALA A 20 -10.32 -10.83 15.24
N LEU A 21 -11.03 -10.23 14.29
CA LEU A 21 -10.94 -10.52 12.83
C LEU A 21 -9.98 -9.56 12.10
N VAL A 22 -9.29 -8.71 12.86
CA VAL A 22 -8.76 -7.42 12.42
C VAL A 22 -7.49 -7.50 11.58
N ALA A 23 -6.63 -8.50 11.78
CA ALA A 23 -5.32 -8.51 11.12
C ALA A 23 -5.37 -8.88 9.62
N GLU A 24 -6.20 -9.85 9.25
CA GLU A 24 -6.34 -10.29 7.85
C GLU A 24 -7.13 -9.25 7.04
N ASP A 25 -8.18 -8.65 7.64
CA ASP A 25 -8.91 -7.53 7.05
C ASP A 25 -8.07 -6.24 6.96
N GLU A 26 -7.20 -5.97 7.93
CA GLU A 26 -6.24 -4.84 7.87
C GLU A 26 -5.31 -4.98 6.67
N LEU A 27 -4.76 -6.18 6.47
CA LEU A 27 -3.88 -6.47 5.36
C LEU A 27 -4.60 -6.39 4.01
N GLN A 28 -5.81 -6.95 3.93
CA GLN A 28 -6.63 -6.85 2.73
C GLN A 28 -6.97 -5.39 2.37
N SER A 29 -7.30 -4.58 3.38
CA SER A 29 -7.55 -3.14 3.22
C SER A 29 -6.30 -2.39 2.71
N ILE A 30 -5.12 -2.71 3.24
CA ILE A 30 -3.85 -2.16 2.78
C ILE A 30 -3.61 -2.53 1.31
N MET A 31 -3.83 -3.79 0.94
CA MET A 31 -3.68 -4.23 -0.45
C MET A 31 -4.69 -3.56 -1.37
N ASP A 32 -5.92 -3.34 -0.93
CA ASP A 32 -6.93 -2.63 -1.72
C ASP A 32 -6.56 -1.16 -1.94
N VAL A 33 -5.93 -0.49 -0.97
CA VAL A 33 -5.36 0.85 -1.15
C VAL A 33 -4.27 0.84 -2.23
N LEU A 34 -3.34 -0.13 -2.18
CA LEU A 34 -2.26 -0.24 -3.16
C LEU A 34 -2.78 -0.56 -4.57
N ARG A 35 -3.76 -1.46 -4.70
CA ARG A 35 -4.43 -1.79 -5.96
C ARG A 35 -5.17 -0.58 -6.53
N ARG A 36 -5.90 0.16 -5.68
CA ARG A 36 -6.56 1.42 -6.10
C ARG A 36 -5.52 2.43 -6.60
N ALA A 37 -4.38 2.56 -5.92
CA ALA A 37 -3.31 3.45 -6.38
C ALA A 37 -2.74 2.99 -7.73
N ALA A 38 -2.45 1.70 -7.91
CA ALA A 38 -1.97 1.16 -9.18
C ALA A 38 -2.95 1.40 -10.34
N ASN A 39 -4.26 1.24 -10.09
CA ASN A 39 -5.29 1.47 -11.11
C ASN A 39 -5.45 2.93 -11.52
N ASN A 40 -5.12 3.87 -10.64
CA ASN A 40 -5.40 5.30 -10.85
C ASN A 40 -4.15 6.14 -11.15
N CYS A 41 -2.94 5.62 -10.95
CA CYS A 41 -1.71 6.42 -11.05
C CYS A 41 -1.39 6.91 -12.48
N ALA A 42 -2.03 6.35 -13.51
CA ALA A 42 -1.93 6.84 -14.88
C ALA A 42 -2.58 8.23 -15.03
N ASP A 43 -3.74 8.43 -14.38
CA ASP A 43 -4.63 9.57 -14.62
C ASP A 43 -4.54 10.64 -13.52
N ARG A 44 -4.16 10.26 -12.30
CA ARG A 44 -4.11 11.18 -11.15
C ARG A 44 -2.95 10.87 -10.21
N ASP A 45 -2.62 11.85 -9.37
CA ASP A 45 -1.73 11.63 -8.23
C ASP A 45 -2.42 10.75 -7.19
N VAL A 46 -1.69 9.77 -6.68
CA VAL A 46 -2.15 8.75 -5.73
C VAL A 46 -1.44 8.87 -4.38
N ASN A 47 -0.61 9.89 -4.17
CA ASN A 47 0.12 10.14 -2.92
C ASN A 47 -0.76 10.72 -1.81
N ASP A 48 -1.91 10.10 -1.55
CA ASP A 48 -2.79 10.46 -0.45
C ASP A 48 -2.34 9.84 0.88
N LYS A 49 -3.00 10.23 1.98
CA LYS A 49 -2.65 9.78 3.32
C LYS A 49 -2.83 8.27 3.50
N GLU A 50 -3.83 7.67 2.85
CA GLU A 50 -4.10 6.24 2.93
C GLU A 50 -2.99 5.46 2.24
N PHE A 51 -2.61 5.87 1.03
CA PHE A 51 -1.53 5.29 0.26
C PHE A 51 -0.18 5.39 0.99
N LEU A 52 0.13 6.54 1.57
CA LEU A 52 1.36 6.71 2.35
C LEU A 52 1.36 5.84 3.62
N ALA A 53 0.20 5.62 4.25
CA ALA A 53 0.08 4.70 5.38
C ALA A 53 0.29 3.23 4.95
N ALA A 54 -0.29 2.83 3.81
CA ALA A 54 -0.09 1.52 3.21
C ALA A 54 1.39 1.27 2.87
N LEU A 55 2.07 2.22 2.23
CA LEU A 55 3.51 2.12 1.95
C LEU A 55 4.36 2.01 3.22
N ARG A 56 3.97 2.71 4.30
CA ARG A 56 4.67 2.62 5.59
C ARG A 56 4.54 1.22 6.18
N TYR A 57 3.32 0.67 6.21
CA TYR A 57 3.09 -0.71 6.66
C TYR A 57 3.92 -1.71 5.85
N VAL A 58 3.87 -1.63 4.52
CA VAL A 58 4.65 -2.54 3.66
C VAL A 58 6.15 -2.41 3.97
N ARG A 59 6.66 -1.19 4.18
CA ARG A 59 8.07 -0.94 4.51
C ARG A 59 8.51 -1.62 5.81
N GLU A 60 7.65 -1.69 6.80
CA GLU A 60 8.01 -2.13 8.17
C GLU A 60 7.68 -3.59 8.43
N GLU A 61 6.58 -4.10 7.86
CA GLU A 61 6.06 -5.43 8.18
C GLU A 61 6.39 -6.50 7.13
N VAL A 62 6.81 -6.11 5.91
CA VAL A 62 7.16 -7.05 4.84
C VAL A 62 8.67 -7.24 4.77
N GLU A 63 9.17 -8.48 4.68
CA GLU A 63 10.61 -8.81 4.69
C GLU A 63 11.43 -8.05 3.62
N LYS A 64 10.85 -7.83 2.44
CA LYS A 64 11.44 -7.03 1.34
C LYS A 64 10.79 -5.64 1.21
N GLY A 65 10.05 -5.22 2.21
CA GLY A 65 9.25 -4.01 2.27
C GLY A 65 9.97 -2.75 1.78
N PRO A 66 11.12 -2.37 2.36
CA PRO A 66 11.82 -1.16 1.96
C PRO A 66 12.21 -1.15 0.47
N MET A 67 12.67 -2.29 -0.05
CA MET A 67 13.04 -2.44 -1.46
C MET A 67 11.82 -2.33 -2.37
N LEU A 68 10.71 -2.96 -1.99
CA LEU A 68 9.45 -2.93 -2.76
C LEU A 68 8.86 -1.51 -2.78
N VAL A 69 8.84 -0.84 -1.63
CA VAL A 69 8.32 0.54 -1.51
C VAL A 69 9.18 1.51 -2.32
N GLU A 70 10.50 1.42 -2.25
CA GLU A 70 11.38 2.26 -3.06
C GLU A 70 11.19 2.02 -4.56
N GLY A 71 11.03 0.76 -4.97
CA GLY A 71 10.74 0.40 -6.36
C GLY A 71 9.41 0.96 -6.84
N LEU A 72 8.37 0.84 -6.03
CA LEU A 72 7.04 1.38 -6.32
C LEU A 72 7.06 2.91 -6.41
N GLN A 73 7.73 3.59 -5.48
CA GLN A 73 7.91 5.04 -5.52
C GLN A 73 8.67 5.49 -6.78
N LYS A 74 9.71 4.76 -7.19
CA LYS A 74 10.40 5.02 -8.47
C LYS A 74 9.49 4.79 -9.66
N ALA A 75 8.66 3.74 -9.64
CA ALA A 75 7.70 3.45 -10.70
C ALA A 75 6.66 4.58 -10.88
N LEU A 76 6.24 5.23 -9.79
CA LEU A 76 5.33 6.39 -9.83
C LEU A 76 5.92 7.61 -10.55
N LEU A 77 7.25 7.74 -10.59
CA LEU A 77 7.94 8.84 -11.27
C LEU A 77 8.03 8.65 -12.79
N GLU A 78 7.62 7.49 -13.33
CA GLU A 78 7.61 7.22 -14.77
C GLU A 78 6.75 8.26 -15.52
N PRO A 79 7.32 9.02 -16.49
CA PRO A 79 6.57 10.03 -17.23
C PRO A 79 5.43 9.46 -18.08
N HIS A 80 5.62 8.28 -18.67
CA HIS A 80 4.62 7.71 -19.57
C HIS A 80 3.49 7.01 -18.79
N PRO A 81 2.22 7.49 -18.85
CA PRO A 81 1.14 7.01 -17.98
C PRO A 81 0.91 5.50 -17.99
N ALA A 82 0.88 4.89 -19.18
CA ALA A 82 0.69 3.45 -19.31
C ALA A 82 1.87 2.62 -18.75
N LEU A 83 3.11 3.13 -18.87
CA LEU A 83 4.28 2.47 -18.30
C LEU A 83 4.32 2.64 -16.79
N ARG A 84 3.93 3.82 -16.28
CA ARG A 84 3.78 4.08 -14.85
C ARG A 84 2.83 3.09 -14.22
N GLN A 85 1.60 2.97 -14.74
CA GLN A 85 0.62 2.01 -14.25
C GLN A 85 1.14 0.58 -14.28
N LYS A 86 1.70 0.14 -15.42
CA LYS A 86 2.27 -1.21 -15.54
C LYS A 86 3.38 -1.47 -14.52
N ASN A 87 4.28 -0.50 -14.32
CA ASN A 87 5.39 -0.62 -13.40
C ASN A 87 4.92 -0.62 -11.94
N VAL A 88 3.97 0.25 -11.58
CA VAL A 88 3.38 0.30 -10.23
C VAL A 88 2.64 -1.01 -9.93
N GLN A 89 1.81 -1.49 -10.87
CA GLN A 89 1.08 -2.76 -10.71
C GLN A 89 2.05 -3.92 -10.46
N ARG A 90 3.15 -4.00 -11.20
CA ARG A 90 4.18 -5.03 -10.99
C ARG A 90 4.71 -5.03 -9.55
N TYR A 91 4.92 -3.86 -8.94
CA TYR A 91 5.36 -3.80 -7.55
C TYR A 91 4.26 -4.16 -6.56
N VAL A 92 3.00 -3.82 -6.84
CA VAL A 92 1.86 -4.26 -6.04
C VAL A 92 1.74 -5.79 -6.07
N ASP A 93 1.83 -6.42 -7.24
CA ASP A 93 1.80 -7.88 -7.39
C ASP A 93 2.96 -8.55 -6.61
N MET A 94 4.15 -7.94 -6.61
CA MET A 94 5.27 -8.43 -5.80
C MET A 94 4.95 -8.33 -4.30
N VAL A 95 4.34 -7.24 -3.84
CA VAL A 95 3.93 -7.12 -2.43
C VAL A 95 2.92 -8.21 -2.08
N GLU A 96 1.93 -8.47 -2.91
CA GLU A 96 0.95 -9.56 -2.71
C GLU A 96 1.65 -10.92 -2.54
N GLN A 97 2.60 -11.24 -3.42
CA GLN A 97 3.37 -12.48 -3.34
C GLN A 97 4.16 -12.64 -2.04
N TRP A 98 4.71 -11.54 -1.51
CA TRP A 98 5.49 -11.57 -0.27
C TRP A 98 4.62 -11.64 0.98
N VAL A 99 3.41 -11.11 0.89
CA VAL A 99 2.45 -11.08 2.00
C VAL A 99 1.60 -12.36 2.05
N GLY A 100 1.41 -13.04 0.92
CA GLY A 100 0.68 -14.31 0.83
C GLY A 100 -0.83 -14.16 0.66
N VAL A 101 -1.27 -13.10 -0.03
CA VAL A 101 -2.69 -12.78 -0.32
C VAL A 101 -3.01 -12.96 -1.79
#